data_AF-A0A4Q4T6U2-F1
#
_entry.id   AF-A0A4Q4T6U2-F1
#
_cell.length_a   1.000
_cell.length_b   1.000
_cell.length_c   1.000
_cell.angle_alpha   90.00
_cell.angle_beta   90.00
_cell.angle_gamma   90.00
#
_symmetry.space_group_name_H-M   'P 1'
#
loop_
_entity.id
_entity.type
_entity.pdbx_description
1 polymer ?
#
loop_
_entity_poly.entity_id
_entity_poly.type
_entity_poly.pdbx_seq_one_letter_code
_entity_poly.pdbx_strand_id
1 'polypeptide(L)'
;MHPTRVLLSGDEAPVNKYGKYVNKVGWGNFGCVLPQRGVITYSMSPNRQNPLAGAGRAAVFNTWRRFSTQVLYWAPPLVAAYYAMKWADERNEYLNSKVGRTQPGDSE
;
A
#
# COMPACT_ATOMS: atom_id res chain seq x y z
N MET A 1 0.38 56.42 -9.91
CA MET A 1 1.22 55.25 -10.22
C MET A 1 1.45 54.48 -8.93
N HIS A 2 0.89 53.28 -8.80
CA HIS A 2 1.26 52.41 -7.67
C HIS A 2 2.61 51.76 -7.98
N PRO A 3 3.56 51.78 -7.04
CA PRO A 3 4.86 51.15 -7.26
C PRO A 3 4.69 49.65 -7.42
N THR A 4 5.33 49.09 -8.44
CA THR A 4 5.37 47.65 -8.70
C THR A 4 5.98 46.94 -7.49
N ARG A 5 5.22 46.04 -6.88
CA ARG A 5 5.65 45.25 -5.74
C ARG A 5 6.77 44.31 -6.18
N VAL A 6 7.92 44.40 -5.51
CA VAL A 6 9.05 43.50 -5.75
C VAL A 6 8.62 42.08 -5.37
N LEU A 7 8.45 41.21 -6.38
CA LEU A 7 8.24 39.78 -6.19
C LEU A 7 9.60 39.15 -5.88
N LEU A 8 9.91 39.06 -4.58
CA LEU A 8 11.00 38.22 -4.10
C LEU A 8 10.67 36.75 -4.44
N SER A 9 11.68 36.02 -4.89
CA SER A 9 11.59 34.71 -5.52
C SER A 9 10.57 33.74 -4.89
N GLY A 10 9.62 33.25 -5.70
CA GLY A 10 9.17 31.86 -5.59
C GLY A 10 7.76 31.56 -5.06
N ASP A 11 6.79 32.47 -5.13
CA ASP A 11 5.38 32.06 -5.01
C ASP A 11 4.66 32.37 -6.33
N GLU A 12 3.99 31.35 -6.90
CA GLU A 12 3.06 31.57 -8.02
C GLU A 12 2.00 32.60 -7.58
N ALA A 13 1.46 33.39 -8.52
CA ALA A 13 0.26 34.18 -8.24
C ALA A 13 -0.80 33.30 -7.53
N PRO A 14 -1.66 33.83 -6.65
CA PRO A 14 -2.66 33.05 -5.89
C PRO A 14 -3.80 32.51 -6.78
N VAL A 15 -3.49 32.13 -8.01
CA VAL A 15 -4.34 31.45 -8.96
C VAL A 15 -4.10 29.95 -8.77
N ASN A 16 -5.15 29.25 -8.28
CA ASN A 16 -5.23 27.79 -8.16
C ASN A 16 -4.41 27.15 -7.02
N LYS A 17 -4.56 27.61 -5.76
CA LYS A 17 -4.18 26.80 -4.57
C LYS A 17 -5.24 25.75 -4.20
N TYR A 18 -6.44 25.79 -4.81
CA TYR A 18 -7.48 24.78 -4.62
C TYR A 18 -7.12 23.47 -5.32
N GLY A 19 -7.22 22.34 -4.61
CA GLY A 19 -6.96 20.99 -5.15
C GLY A 19 -5.48 20.61 -5.30
N LYS A 20 -4.54 21.42 -4.78
CA LYS A 20 -3.10 21.14 -4.80
C LYS A 20 -2.58 20.89 -3.38
N TYR A 21 -2.00 19.71 -3.15
CA TYR A 21 -1.45 19.30 -1.84
C TYR A 21 0.09 19.25 -1.82
N VAL A 22 0.72 19.53 -2.95
CA VAL A 22 2.16 19.69 -3.10
C VAL A 22 2.40 20.93 -3.94
N ASN A 23 3.30 21.78 -3.50
CA ASN A 23 3.65 23.01 -4.21
C ASN A 23 4.53 22.70 -5.42
N LYS A 24 4.27 23.37 -6.55
CA LYS A 24 4.98 23.14 -7.82
C LYS A 24 6.39 23.70 -7.87
N VAL A 25 6.76 24.54 -6.90
CA VAL A 25 8.01 25.32 -6.89
C VAL A 25 9.25 24.46 -6.55
N GLY A 26 9.07 23.20 -6.18
CA GLY A 26 10.19 22.27 -5.97
C GLY A 26 10.88 22.46 -4.62
N TRP A 27 12.19 22.19 -4.58
CA TRP A 27 12.97 22.20 -3.34
C TRP A 27 12.84 23.53 -2.57
N GLY A 28 12.60 23.46 -1.26
CA GLY A 28 12.48 24.62 -0.38
C GLY A 28 11.05 25.10 -0.12
N ASN A 29 10.08 24.74 -0.98
CA ASN A 29 8.67 25.04 -0.76
C ASN A 29 7.81 23.87 -1.24
N PHE A 30 7.87 22.72 -0.55
CA PHE A 30 7.08 21.52 -0.89
C PHE A 30 5.64 21.53 -0.38
N GLY A 31 5.24 22.57 0.36
CA GLY A 31 3.89 22.65 0.94
C GLY A 31 3.73 21.81 2.21
N CYS A 32 4.78 21.68 3.03
CA CYS A 32 4.64 21.06 4.34
C CYS A 32 3.58 21.84 5.16
N VAL A 33 2.53 21.14 5.60
CA VAL A 33 1.38 21.74 6.28
C VAL A 33 1.77 22.34 7.63
N LEU A 34 2.79 21.80 8.29
CA LEU A 34 3.30 22.30 9.58
C LEU A 34 4.77 22.72 9.46
N PRO A 35 5.17 23.88 10.00
CA PRO A 35 6.58 24.27 10.06
C PRO A 35 7.36 23.31 10.95
N GLN A 36 8.44 22.74 10.43
CA GLN A 36 9.33 21.84 11.17
C GLN A 36 10.46 22.67 11.81
N ARG A 37 10.57 22.64 13.13
CA ARG A 37 11.64 23.34 13.88
C ARG A 37 12.17 22.43 14.99
N GLY A 38 13.49 22.39 15.17
CA GLY A 38 14.14 21.69 16.27
C GLY A 38 14.36 20.18 16.07
N VAL A 39 14.12 19.64 14.87
CA VAL A 39 14.43 18.23 14.55
C VAL A 39 15.82 18.17 13.90
N ILE A 40 16.73 17.40 14.49
CA ILE A 40 18.08 17.18 13.97
C ILE A 40 18.19 15.72 13.51
N THR A 41 18.48 15.52 12.24
CA THR A 41 18.60 14.19 11.63
C THR A 41 20.07 13.90 11.32
N TYR A 42 20.57 12.76 11.80
CA TYR A 42 21.91 12.29 11.52
C TYR A 42 21.87 11.12 10.55
N SER A 43 22.82 11.06 9.62
CA SER A 43 22.98 9.96 8.68
C SER A 43 24.45 9.67 8.42
N MET A 44 24.77 8.42 8.07
CA MET A 44 26.09 8.03 7.60
C MET A 44 26.06 7.75 6.10
N SER A 45 27.15 8.10 5.40
CA SER A 45 27.30 7.79 3.97
C SER A 45 27.12 6.28 3.72
N PRO A 46 26.34 5.87 2.69
CA PRO A 46 26.13 4.45 2.38
C PRO A 46 27.43 3.69 2.11
N ASN A 47 28.45 4.33 1.54
CA ASN A 47 29.76 3.73 1.26
C ASN A 47 30.53 3.33 2.54
N ARG A 48 30.09 3.84 3.71
CA ARG A 48 30.67 3.51 5.03
C ARG A 48 29.82 2.51 5.82
N GLN A 49 28.70 2.04 5.25
CA GLN A 49 27.83 1.05 5.88
C GLN A 49 27.99 -0.29 5.17
N ASN A 50 27.81 -1.39 5.91
CA ASN A 50 27.64 -2.70 5.30
C ASN A 50 26.17 -2.87 4.91
N PRO A 51 25.83 -3.00 3.61
CA PRO A 51 24.46 -2.96 3.13
C PRO A 51 23.59 -4.13 3.62
N LEU A 52 24.20 -5.26 4.02
CA LEU A 52 23.48 -6.45 4.49
C LEU A 52 23.75 -6.76 5.97
N ALA A 53 24.32 -5.81 6.72
CA ALA A 53 24.56 -6.00 8.14
C ALA A 53 23.24 -6.31 8.87
N GLY A 54 23.19 -7.46 9.53
CA GLY A 54 22.01 -7.90 10.30
C GLY A 54 20.82 -8.34 9.45
N ALA A 55 20.95 -8.42 8.13
CA ALA A 55 19.85 -8.76 7.22
C ALA A 55 19.24 -10.14 7.54
N GLY A 56 20.04 -11.17 7.85
CA GLY A 56 19.50 -12.50 8.19
C GLY A 56 18.62 -12.49 9.43
N ARG A 57 19.11 -11.95 10.55
CA ARG A 57 18.36 -11.85 11.81
C ARG A 57 17.13 -10.95 11.65
N ALA A 58 17.29 -9.79 11.01
CA ALA A 58 16.19 -8.87 10.77
C ALA A 58 15.14 -9.48 9.83
N ALA A 59 15.55 -10.11 8.74
CA ALA A 59 14.65 -10.71 7.76
C ALA A 59 13.81 -11.83 8.39
N VAL A 60 14.40 -12.74 9.18
CA VAL A 60 13.62 -13.84 9.75
C VAL A 60 12.64 -13.32 10.82
N PHE A 61 13.13 -12.65 11.86
CA PHE A 61 12.30 -12.30 13.02
C PHE A 61 11.35 -11.13 12.74
N ASN A 62 11.79 -10.11 12.00
CA ASN A 62 10.92 -8.97 11.69
C ASN A 62 9.85 -9.35 10.66
N THR A 63 10.16 -10.22 9.70
CA THR A 63 9.17 -10.67 8.72
C THR A 63 8.11 -11.54 9.38
N TRP A 64 8.50 -12.49 10.23
CA TRP A 64 7.52 -13.26 11.00
C TRP A 64 6.62 -12.37 11.84
N ARG A 65 7.19 -11.43 12.60
CA ARG A 65 6.43 -10.48 13.42
C ARG A 65 5.42 -9.65 12.60
N ARG A 66 5.79 -9.23 11.39
CA ARG A 66 4.89 -8.49 10.49
C ARG A 66 3.80 -9.40 9.90
N PHE A 67 4.19 -10.60 9.47
CA PHE A 67 3.28 -11.59 8.91
C PHE A 67 2.22 -12.02 9.93
N SER A 68 2.61 -12.35 11.16
CA SER A 68 1.70 -12.85 12.19
C SER A 68 0.60 -11.84 12.54
N THR A 69 0.90 -10.54 12.47
CA THR A 69 -0.11 -9.49 12.71
C THR A 69 -1.11 -9.30 11.57
N GLN A 70 -0.80 -9.82 10.37
CA GLN A 70 -1.61 -9.58 9.17
C GLN A 70 -2.32 -10.84 8.66
N VAL A 71 -1.77 -12.02 8.94
CA VAL A 71 -2.27 -13.29 8.39
C VAL A 71 -3.75 -13.53 8.66
N LEU A 72 -4.26 -13.12 9.82
CA LEU A 72 -5.68 -13.32 10.17
C LEU A 72 -6.65 -12.40 9.43
N TYR A 73 -6.19 -11.33 8.78
CA TYR A 73 -7.07 -10.47 7.99
C TYR A 73 -7.37 -11.02 6.60
N TRP A 74 -6.41 -11.73 6.00
CA TRP A 74 -6.54 -12.20 4.62
C TRP A 74 -6.56 -13.73 4.49
N ALA A 75 -5.95 -14.49 5.39
CA ALA A 75 -5.92 -15.94 5.28
C ALA A 75 -7.32 -16.56 5.46
N PRO A 76 -8.17 -16.15 6.43
CA PRO A 76 -9.51 -16.72 6.57
C PRO A 76 -10.39 -16.60 5.32
N PRO A 77 -10.53 -15.41 4.67
CA PRO A 77 -11.34 -15.32 3.45
C PRO A 77 -10.73 -16.11 2.29
N LEU A 78 -9.40 -16.20 2.16
CA LEU A 78 -8.78 -17.03 1.11
C LEU A 78 -9.01 -18.53 1.33
N VAL A 79 -8.92 -19.00 2.59
CA VAL A 79 -9.20 -20.40 2.93
C VAL A 79 -10.66 -20.72 2.66
N ALA A 80 -11.60 -19.85 3.04
CA ALA A 80 -13.01 -20.03 2.75
C ALA A 80 -13.29 -20.08 1.24
N ALA A 81 -12.69 -19.17 0.47
CA ALA A 81 -12.81 -19.16 -0.99
C ALA A 81 -12.26 -20.43 -1.63
N TYR A 82 -11.11 -20.94 -1.16
CA TYR A 82 -10.54 -22.18 -1.66
C TYR A 82 -11.47 -23.38 -1.45
N TYR A 83 -12.06 -23.51 -0.26
CA TYR A 83 -13.00 -24.59 0.01
C TYR A 83 -14.30 -24.46 -0.77
N ALA A 84 -14.82 -23.23 -0.92
CA ALA A 84 -16.01 -22.98 -1.72
C ALA A 84 -15.79 -23.33 -3.21
N MET A 85 -14.62 -22.97 -3.76
CA MET A 85 -14.24 -23.31 -5.12
C MET A 85 -14.08 -24.82 -5.30
N LYS A 86 -13.39 -25.50 -4.38
CA LYS A 86 -13.25 -26.94 -4.41
C LYS A 86 -14.61 -27.65 -4.40
N TRP A 87 -15.53 -27.21 -3.54
CA TRP A 87 -16.89 -27.75 -3.51
C TRP A 87 -17.62 -27.50 -4.84
N ALA A 88 -17.49 -26.32 -5.42
CA ALA A 88 -18.13 -25.97 -6.69
C ALA A 88 -17.60 -26.84 -7.85
N ASP A 89 -16.29 -27.09 -7.90
CA ASP A 89 -15.65 -27.93 -8.92
C ASP A 89 -16.11 -29.39 -8.80
N GLU A 90 -16.07 -29.96 -7.59
CA GLU A 90 -16.52 -31.34 -7.33
C GLU A 90 -18.02 -31.50 -7.64
N ARG A 91 -18.84 -30.50 -7.30
CA ARG A 91 -20.27 -30.50 -7.60
C ARG A 91 -20.52 -30.41 -9.09
N ASN A 92 -19.77 -29.57 -9.81
CA ASN A 92 -19.87 -29.40 -11.25
C ASN A 92 -19.49 -30.69 -11.99
N GLU A 93 -18.37 -31.32 -11.63
CA GLU A 93 -17.97 -32.62 -12.19
C GLU A 93 -19.00 -33.71 -11.90
N TYR A 94 -19.54 -33.77 -10.67
CA TYR A 94 -20.58 -34.73 -10.33
C TYR A 94 -21.82 -34.57 -11.20
N LEU A 95 -22.34 -33.35 -11.36
CA LEU A 95 -23.52 -33.07 -12.17
C LEU A 95 -23.29 -33.41 -13.67
N ASN A 96 -22.08 -33.18 -14.17
CA ASN A 96 -21.70 -33.52 -15.54
C ASN A 96 -21.28 -34.99 -15.74
N SER A 97 -21.23 -35.79 -14.66
CA SER A 97 -20.95 -37.23 -14.72
C SER A 97 -22.17 -38.02 -15.21
N LYS A 98 -21.98 -39.30 -15.54
CA LYS A 98 -23.09 -40.17 -15.96
C LYS A 98 -24.10 -40.40 -14.82
N VAL A 99 -23.60 -40.53 -13.59
CA VAL A 99 -24.41 -40.76 -12.39
C VAL A 99 -25.21 -39.50 -12.03
N GLY A 100 -24.61 -38.32 -12.17
CA GLY A 100 -25.28 -37.04 -11.92
C GLY A 100 -26.44 -36.77 -12.89
N ARG A 101 -26.34 -37.19 -14.15
CA ARG A 101 -27.43 -37.06 -15.14
C ARG A 101 -28.66 -37.92 -14.83
N THR A 102 -28.47 -39.06 -14.17
CA THR A 102 -29.56 -39.96 -13.78
C THR A 102 -30.23 -39.55 -12.48
N GLN A 103 -29.64 -38.62 -11.73
CA GLN A 103 -30.26 -38.05 -10.55
C GLN A 103 -31.46 -37.20 -10.99
N PRO A 104 -32.68 -37.46 -10.50
CA PRO A 104 -33.78 -36.52 -10.69
C PRO A 104 -33.37 -35.19 -10.05
N GLY A 105 -33.50 -34.08 -10.80
CA GLY A 105 -33.24 -32.76 -10.24
C GLY A 105 -34.14 -32.55 -9.03
N ASP A 106 -33.57 -32.16 -7.90
CA ASP A 106 -34.35 -31.75 -6.73
C ASP A 106 -35.26 -30.60 -7.19
N SER A 107 -36.54 -30.91 -7.33
CA SER A 107 -37.57 -29.97 -7.74
C SER A 107 -37.99 -29.16 -6.51
N GLU A 108 -37.55 -27.91 -6.48
CA GLU A 108 -38.20 -26.79 -5.78
C GLU A 108 -38.71 -25.78 -6.82
#